data_AF-A0A6N7JN88-F1
#
_entry.id   AF-A0A6N7JN88-F1
#
_cell.length_a   1.000
_cell.length_b   1.000
_cell.length_c   1.000
_cell.angle_alpha   90.00
_cell.angle_beta   90.00
_cell.angle_gamma   90.00
#
_symmetry.space_group_name_H-M   'P 1'
#
loop_
_entity.id
_entity.type
_entity.pdbx_description
1 polymer ?
#
loop_
_entity_poly.entity_id
_entity_poly.type
_entity_poly.pdbx_seq_one_letter_code
_entity_poly.pdbx_strand_id
1 'polypeptide(L)'
;MRQIFRHITRAAPALLLLAGLSLPAPQALAQATPAGAANLERLIQDRLKAAASNEPDQFRLERVPEVQVTAQGDVYAVSLPKLRVLTDGGWLLEAPVVEAEVKPLPDGGWNVEASIPQPLSVFSERGFRAGDLTIGQQKLHARWSGDGYLLNAADLSLANVAFHPTSGGGLFNLASLALKLEPARVTGDAWTGIFNLALGGLNFQAPTGMEKIALQKLRLRGDAAGLDLTKFAQVSRVWRGGSLPTADQMERLATALKLELDLAGYQQVHNDGRRTKLDSGGGTLALDGLSGERAGMQLDWRHAGLDRRGADIDPALVPASADISLNGSRLPPAPLLALLATYASDTSDGPRKAAREQLFTAMQTAGSNLNIDRLSLKSPQTAVSGNGAFKFASQNPRGLTGQADLSMSGIDRLIAAIQASGGAKAAGTAIALYAVQGLGQPEQGADGLSHRYQLHILPDGRIMLNGNDMQNVAGLLTR
;
A
#
# COMPACT_ATOMS: atom_id res chain seq x y z
N MET A 1 9.93 18.21 -5.40
CA MET A 1 10.10 16.96 -6.20
C MET A 1 9.99 15.66 -5.40
N ARG A 2 10.66 15.46 -4.25
CA ARG A 2 10.43 14.28 -3.38
C ARG A 2 8.97 14.18 -2.91
N GLN A 3 8.35 15.34 -2.65
CA GLN A 3 6.90 15.49 -2.50
C GLN A 3 6.19 15.12 -3.80
N ILE A 4 6.48 15.73 -4.95
CA ILE A 4 5.89 15.33 -6.25
C ILE A 4 5.91 13.81 -6.48
N PHE A 5 6.96 13.08 -6.12
CA PHE A 5 6.97 11.62 -6.21
C PHE A 5 6.06 10.94 -5.18
N ARG A 6 6.11 11.35 -3.90
CA ARG A 6 5.14 10.94 -2.88
C ARG A 6 3.70 11.24 -3.30
N HIS A 7 3.46 12.35 -3.99
CA HIS A 7 2.15 12.74 -4.44
C HIS A 7 1.79 12.02 -5.72
N ILE A 8 2.57 11.98 -6.79
CA ILE A 8 2.29 11.22 -8.04
C ILE A 8 2.00 9.75 -7.75
N THR A 9 2.75 9.09 -6.85
CA THR A 9 2.47 7.71 -6.43
C THR A 9 1.20 7.59 -5.56
N ARG A 10 0.80 8.66 -4.85
CA ARG A 10 -0.49 8.80 -4.14
C ARG A 10 -1.62 9.43 -5.00
N ALA A 11 -1.32 9.97 -6.17
CA ALA A 11 -2.16 10.85 -7.00
C ALA A 11 -2.88 10.10 -8.11
N ALA A 12 -2.24 9.05 -8.64
CA ALA A 12 -2.87 8.17 -9.61
C ALA A 12 -4.25 7.65 -9.12
N PRO A 13 -4.47 7.39 -7.81
CA PRO A 13 -5.82 7.17 -7.28
C PRO A 13 -6.59 8.45 -6.87
N ALA A 14 -5.94 9.61 -6.69
CA ALA A 14 -6.60 10.86 -6.30
C ALA A 14 -7.28 11.60 -7.49
N LEU A 15 -6.79 11.41 -8.73
CA LEU A 15 -7.46 11.90 -9.95
C LEU A 15 -8.79 11.17 -10.25
N LEU A 16 -9.17 10.19 -9.42
CA LEU A 16 -10.39 9.40 -9.52
C LEU A 16 -11.42 9.67 -8.41
N LEU A 17 -11.22 10.68 -7.57
CA LEU A 17 -12.06 10.88 -6.37
C LEU A 17 -12.57 12.31 -6.25
N LEU A 18 -13.66 12.59 -6.96
CA LEU A 18 -14.58 13.67 -6.61
C LEU A 18 -15.84 13.01 -6.03
N ALA A 19 -15.95 12.97 -4.69
CA ALA A 19 -17.09 12.36 -3.99
C ALA A 19 -17.77 13.27 -2.91
N GLY A 20 -19.10 13.20 -2.69
CA GLY A 20 -19.95 13.89 -1.70
C GLY A 20 -21.19 14.73 -2.18
N LEU A 21 -22.43 14.17 -2.04
CA LEU A 21 -23.81 14.75 -1.95
C LEU A 21 -24.85 14.46 -3.06
N SER A 22 -25.79 13.55 -2.74
CA SER A 22 -26.89 13.02 -3.55
C SER A 22 -27.94 14.06 -3.99
N LEU A 23 -28.27 14.06 -5.28
CA LEU A 23 -29.49 14.63 -5.86
C LEU A 23 -30.36 13.50 -6.45
N PRO A 24 -31.69 13.67 -6.53
CA PRO A 24 -32.55 12.66 -7.13
C PRO A 24 -32.23 12.48 -8.62
N ALA A 25 -32.03 11.23 -9.04
CA ALA A 25 -31.74 10.89 -10.43
C ALA A 25 -32.95 11.18 -11.33
N PRO A 26 -32.81 11.96 -12.41
CA PRO A 26 -33.85 12.09 -13.42
C PRO A 26 -34.02 10.77 -14.17
N GLN A 27 -35.28 10.35 -14.36
CA GLN A 27 -35.62 9.17 -15.14
C GLN A 27 -35.31 9.39 -16.64
N ALA A 28 -34.61 8.42 -17.21
CA ALA A 28 -34.54 8.03 -18.62
C ALA A 28 -34.69 9.12 -19.69
N LEU A 29 -33.56 9.69 -20.12
CA LEU A 29 -33.35 10.01 -21.54
C LEU A 29 -31.97 9.52 -21.95
N ALA A 30 -31.93 8.42 -22.70
CA ALA A 30 -30.71 7.81 -23.26
C ALA A 30 -30.09 8.61 -24.41
N GLN A 31 -30.55 9.84 -24.66
CA GLN A 31 -30.04 10.73 -25.69
C GLN A 31 -29.48 12.00 -25.04
N ALA A 32 -28.40 12.53 -25.61
CA ALA A 32 -27.84 13.79 -25.16
C ALA A 32 -28.81 14.94 -25.48
N THR A 33 -29.22 15.70 -24.46
CA THR A 33 -30.16 16.82 -24.62
C THR A 33 -29.55 18.13 -24.11
N PRO A 34 -29.97 19.31 -24.61
CA PRO A 34 -29.49 20.58 -24.06
C PRO A 34 -29.73 20.74 -22.55
N ALA A 35 -30.87 20.25 -22.04
CA ALA A 35 -31.17 20.24 -20.61
C ALA A 35 -30.22 19.30 -19.83
N GLY A 36 -29.91 18.12 -20.40
CA GLY A 36 -28.93 17.20 -19.84
C GLY A 36 -27.51 17.78 -19.81
N ALA A 37 -27.12 18.52 -20.85
CA ALA A 37 -25.84 19.22 -20.92
C ALA A 37 -25.70 20.26 -19.80
N ALA A 38 -26.72 21.11 -19.61
CA ALA A 38 -26.74 22.10 -18.52
C ALA A 38 -26.73 21.46 -17.12
N ASN A 39 -27.35 20.29 -16.97
CA ASN A 39 -27.29 19.53 -15.71
C ASN A 39 -25.91 18.93 -15.46
N LEU A 40 -25.29 18.34 -16.47
CA LEU A 40 -23.95 17.79 -16.39
C LEU A 40 -22.90 18.90 -16.13
N GLU A 41 -23.04 20.05 -16.78
CA GLU A 41 -22.21 21.23 -16.54
C GLU A 41 -22.25 21.65 -15.07
N ARG A 42 -23.46 21.81 -14.52
CA ARG A 42 -23.66 22.15 -13.10
C ARG A 42 -23.03 21.10 -12.19
N LEU A 43 -23.25 19.82 -12.47
CA LEU A 43 -22.69 18.71 -11.70
C LEU A 43 -21.16 18.80 -11.68
N ILE A 44 -20.51 18.93 -12.83
CA ILE A 44 -19.04 19.04 -12.93
C ILE A 44 -18.56 20.31 -12.22
N GLN A 45 -19.23 21.45 -12.44
CA GLN A 45 -18.87 22.72 -11.82
C GLN A 45 -18.90 22.65 -10.28
N ASP A 46 -19.94 22.04 -9.72
CA ASP A 46 -20.08 21.86 -8.27
C ASP A 46 -18.99 20.93 -7.71
N ARG A 47 -18.56 19.93 -8.49
CA ARG A 47 -17.44 19.06 -8.09
C ARG A 47 -16.11 19.79 -8.10
N LEU A 48 -15.85 20.58 -9.13
CA LEU A 48 -14.62 21.37 -9.20
C LEU A 48 -14.58 22.41 -8.07
N LYS A 49 -15.72 23.01 -7.69
CA LYS A 49 -15.81 23.88 -6.51
C LYS A 49 -15.46 23.14 -5.23
N ALA A 50 -16.03 21.95 -5.02
CA ALA A 50 -15.70 21.13 -3.86
C ALA A 50 -14.21 20.73 -3.82
N ALA A 51 -13.61 20.46 -4.99
CA ALA A 51 -12.18 20.16 -5.13
C ALA A 51 -11.27 21.37 -4.85
N ALA A 52 -11.76 22.58 -5.09
CA ALA A 52 -11.04 23.81 -4.78
C ALA A 52 -11.14 24.19 -3.29
N SER A 53 -12.26 23.84 -2.63
CA SER A 53 -12.54 24.23 -1.25
C SER A 53 -12.00 23.27 -0.19
N ASN A 54 -11.73 22.01 -0.53
CA ASN A 54 -11.52 20.96 0.47
C ASN A 54 -10.07 20.44 0.58
N GLU A 55 -9.59 20.52 1.82
CA GLU A 55 -8.48 19.80 2.48
C GLU A 55 -7.01 20.19 2.16
N PRO A 56 -6.21 20.46 3.22
CA PRO A 56 -4.83 20.94 3.10
C PRO A 56 -3.79 19.94 2.54
N ASP A 57 -4.14 18.65 2.39
CA ASP A 57 -3.18 17.58 2.07
C ASP A 57 -3.33 16.98 0.65
N GLN A 58 -4.05 17.65 -0.26
CA GLN A 58 -4.40 17.10 -1.58
C GLN A 58 -4.06 18.03 -2.75
N PHE A 59 -4.13 17.47 -3.96
CA PHE A 59 -4.17 18.26 -5.19
C PHE A 59 -5.39 19.16 -5.13
N ARG A 60 -5.18 20.47 -5.05
CA ARG A 60 -6.26 21.46 -5.03
C ARG A 60 -6.31 22.19 -6.35
N LEU A 61 -7.49 22.59 -6.78
CA LEU A 61 -7.59 23.51 -7.90
C LEU A 61 -7.17 24.90 -7.43
N GLU A 62 -6.23 25.54 -8.13
CA GLU A 62 -5.88 26.94 -7.87
C GLU A 62 -7.08 27.85 -8.12
N ARG A 63 -7.84 27.52 -9.18
CA ARG A 63 -9.07 28.18 -9.56
C ARG A 63 -9.99 27.17 -10.20
N VAL A 64 -11.28 27.29 -9.91
CA VAL A 64 -12.33 26.51 -10.58
C VAL A 64 -12.47 27.05 -12.01
N PRO A 65 -12.18 26.26 -13.06
CA PRO A 65 -12.42 26.69 -14.43
C PRO A 65 -13.92 26.74 -14.72
N GLU A 66 -14.30 27.47 -15.76
CA GLU A 66 -15.66 27.48 -16.28
C GLU A 66 -15.83 26.26 -17.19
N VAL A 67 -16.70 25.33 -16.78
CA VAL A 67 -16.98 24.11 -17.53
C VAL A 67 -17.89 24.45 -18.70
N GLN A 68 -17.60 23.91 -19.89
CA GLN A 68 -18.50 23.99 -21.03
C GLN A 68 -18.98 22.60 -21.40
N VAL A 69 -20.30 22.42 -21.52
CA VAL A 69 -20.90 21.15 -21.94
C VAL A 69 -21.86 21.38 -23.11
N THR A 70 -21.65 20.67 -24.20
CA THR A 70 -22.52 20.74 -25.39
C THR A 70 -23.04 19.36 -25.77
N ALA A 71 -24.32 19.26 -26.11
CA ALA A 71 -24.90 18.01 -26.61
C ALA A 71 -24.54 17.80 -28.09
N GLN A 72 -24.02 16.63 -28.43
CA GLN A 72 -23.61 16.25 -29.78
C GLN A 72 -24.09 14.82 -30.08
N GLY A 73 -25.26 14.70 -30.72
CA GLY A 73 -25.83 13.38 -31.03
C GLY A 73 -26.19 12.59 -29.78
N ASP A 74 -25.49 11.49 -29.52
CA ASP A 74 -25.67 10.61 -28.35
C ASP A 74 -24.67 10.86 -27.22
N VAL A 75 -23.78 11.86 -27.35
CA VAL A 75 -22.76 12.21 -26.36
C VAL A 75 -22.83 13.68 -25.96
N TYR A 76 -22.21 14.01 -24.82
CA TYR A 76 -21.93 15.36 -24.39
C TYR A 76 -20.43 15.63 -24.57
N ALA A 77 -20.08 16.68 -25.31
CA ALA A 77 -18.72 17.18 -25.39
C ALA A 77 -18.47 18.16 -24.24
N VAL A 78 -17.50 17.84 -23.39
CA VAL A 78 -17.10 18.60 -22.21
C VAL A 78 -15.74 19.24 -22.46
N SER A 79 -15.60 20.53 -22.16
CA SER A 79 -14.35 21.28 -22.24
C SER A 79 -14.04 21.99 -20.92
N LEU A 80 -12.80 21.86 -20.46
CA LEU A 80 -12.28 22.39 -19.20
C LEU A 80 -11.04 23.25 -19.49
N PRO A 81 -11.21 24.56 -19.72
CA PRO A 81 -10.10 25.45 -20.06
C PRO A 81 -9.24 25.76 -18.83
N LYS A 82 -7.92 25.83 -19.03
CA LYS A 82 -6.90 26.29 -18.07
C LYS A 82 -7.02 25.60 -16.71
N LEU A 83 -7.08 24.27 -16.72
CA LEU A 83 -7.10 23.49 -15.48
C LEU A 83 -5.76 23.63 -14.77
N ARG A 84 -5.78 24.23 -13.57
CA ARG A 84 -4.60 24.53 -12.76
C ARG A 84 -4.68 23.78 -11.44
N VAL A 85 -3.82 22.79 -11.28
CA VAL A 85 -3.77 21.89 -10.14
C VAL A 85 -2.54 22.18 -9.30
N LEU A 86 -2.74 22.60 -8.06
CA LEU A 86 -1.69 22.82 -7.06
C LEU A 86 -1.44 21.56 -6.24
N THR A 87 -0.18 21.20 -6.04
CA THR A 87 0.23 20.20 -5.05
C THR A 87 0.30 20.83 -3.67
N ASP A 88 0.31 20.00 -2.62
CA ASP A 88 0.60 20.41 -1.24
C ASP A 88 1.94 21.16 -1.08
N GLY A 89 2.96 20.79 -1.86
CA GLY A 89 4.27 21.46 -1.91
C GLY A 89 4.29 22.77 -2.71
N GLY A 90 3.13 23.31 -3.09
CA GLY A 90 3.00 24.57 -3.83
C GLY A 90 3.33 24.52 -5.32
N TRP A 91 3.68 23.35 -5.87
CA TRP A 91 3.90 23.20 -7.31
C TRP A 91 2.59 23.27 -8.06
N LEU A 92 2.62 23.84 -9.26
CA LEU A 92 1.45 23.98 -10.11
C LEU A 92 1.62 23.19 -11.40
N LEU A 93 0.61 22.40 -11.74
CA LEU A 93 0.45 21.76 -13.04
C LEU A 93 -0.67 22.46 -13.79
N GLU A 94 -0.40 22.89 -15.02
CA GLU A 94 -1.38 23.57 -15.87
C GLU A 94 -1.63 22.79 -17.17
N ALA A 95 -2.90 22.48 -17.41
CA ALA A 95 -3.40 21.94 -18.68
C ALA A 95 -4.18 23.01 -19.44
N PRO A 96 -3.87 23.29 -20.72
CA PRO A 96 -4.51 24.36 -21.47
C PRO A 96 -6.01 24.14 -21.68
N VAL A 97 -6.44 22.97 -22.16
CA VAL A 97 -7.85 22.59 -22.31
C VAL A 97 -7.96 21.07 -22.17
N VAL A 98 -8.66 20.59 -21.13
CA VAL A 98 -9.00 19.17 -21.01
C VAL A 98 -10.34 18.93 -21.69
N GLU A 99 -10.40 17.91 -22.53
CA GLU A 99 -11.59 17.55 -23.29
C GLU A 99 -12.08 16.16 -22.86
N ALA A 100 -13.40 15.98 -22.83
CA ALA A 100 -14.00 14.68 -22.58
C ALA A 100 -15.32 14.51 -23.36
N GLU A 101 -15.58 13.27 -23.77
CA GLU A 101 -16.87 12.82 -24.26
C GLU A 101 -17.59 12.06 -23.15
N VAL A 102 -18.83 12.44 -22.89
CA VAL A 102 -19.66 11.84 -21.83
C VAL A 102 -20.92 11.28 -22.44
N LYS A 103 -21.10 9.95 -22.34
CA LYS A 103 -22.27 9.24 -22.82
C LYS A 103 -23.19 8.86 -21.65
N PRO A 104 -24.46 9.31 -21.63
CA PRO A 104 -25.42 8.88 -20.63
C PRO A 104 -25.75 7.39 -20.80
N LEU A 105 -26.01 6.70 -19.69
CA LEU A 105 -26.37 5.29 -19.66
C LEU A 105 -27.85 5.10 -19.26
N PRO A 106 -28.49 3.97 -19.63
CA PRO A 106 -29.88 3.70 -19.28
C PRO A 106 -30.16 3.61 -17.77
N ASP A 107 -29.14 3.27 -16.98
CA ASP A 107 -29.20 3.23 -15.51
C ASP A 107 -28.98 4.61 -14.86
N GLY A 108 -28.92 5.68 -15.68
CA GLY A 108 -28.63 7.03 -15.26
C GLY A 108 -27.15 7.34 -15.08
N GLY A 109 -26.25 6.34 -15.23
CA GLY A 109 -24.80 6.53 -15.13
C GLY A 109 -24.18 7.25 -16.32
N TRP A 110 -22.85 7.43 -16.26
CA TRP A 110 -22.07 8.14 -17.28
C TRP A 110 -20.88 7.30 -17.70
N ASN A 111 -20.72 7.05 -19.00
CA ASN A 111 -19.44 6.65 -19.57
C ASN A 111 -18.68 7.90 -19.97
N VAL A 112 -17.41 7.99 -19.59
CA VAL A 112 -16.54 9.16 -19.80
C VAL A 112 -15.29 8.69 -20.52
N GLU A 113 -14.98 9.32 -21.64
CA GLU A 113 -13.71 9.20 -22.34
C GLU A 113 -13.03 10.57 -22.36
N ALA A 114 -11.81 10.68 -21.85
CA ALA A 114 -11.12 11.95 -21.69
C ALA A 114 -9.76 11.99 -22.42
N SER A 115 -9.32 13.20 -22.76
CA SER A 115 -8.01 13.47 -23.32
C SER A 115 -7.36 14.64 -22.59
N ILE A 116 -6.12 14.43 -22.14
CA ILE A 116 -5.30 15.47 -21.49
C ILE A 116 -4.37 16.06 -22.56
N PRO A 117 -4.42 17.39 -22.80
CA PRO A 117 -3.58 18.05 -23.79
C PRO A 117 -2.10 17.98 -23.40
N GLN A 118 -1.22 18.04 -24.41
CA GLN A 118 0.22 17.99 -24.22
C GLN A 118 0.92 19.18 -24.90
N PRO A 119 2.05 19.67 -24.36
CA PRO A 119 2.59 19.36 -23.04
C PRO A 119 1.79 20.04 -21.91
N LEU A 120 1.94 19.55 -20.68
CA LEU A 120 1.46 20.20 -19.47
C LEU A 120 2.56 21.09 -18.89
N SER A 121 2.24 22.34 -18.59
CA SER A 121 3.22 23.27 -18.00
C SER A 121 3.34 23.02 -16.50
N VAL A 122 4.57 22.96 -16.00
CA VAL A 122 4.86 22.78 -14.57
C VAL A 122 5.52 24.04 -14.02
N PHE A 123 4.99 24.58 -12.93
CA PHE A 123 5.54 25.72 -12.22
C PHE A 123 5.96 25.31 -10.80
N SER A 124 7.06 25.89 -10.35
CA SER A 124 7.59 25.73 -8.99
C SER A 124 6.71 26.43 -7.96
N GLU A 125 6.97 26.16 -6.67
CA GLU A 125 6.36 26.83 -5.52
C GLU A 125 6.47 28.37 -5.55
N ARG A 126 7.43 28.91 -6.31
CA ARG A 126 7.65 30.35 -6.48
C ARG A 126 6.97 30.94 -7.73
N GLY A 127 6.20 30.12 -8.46
CA GLY A 127 5.53 30.51 -9.70
C GLY A 127 6.43 30.52 -10.95
N PHE A 128 7.72 30.21 -10.84
CA PHE A 128 8.59 30.10 -12.02
C PHE A 128 8.32 28.78 -12.77
N ARG A 129 8.30 28.83 -14.10
CA ARG A 129 8.16 27.63 -14.95
C ARG A 129 9.37 26.71 -14.76
N ALA A 130 9.12 25.53 -14.22
CA ALA A 130 10.13 24.53 -13.91
C ALA A 130 10.41 23.57 -15.08
N GLY A 131 9.45 23.43 -16.00
CA GLY A 131 9.54 22.49 -17.11
C GLY A 131 8.18 22.12 -17.67
N ASP A 132 8.17 21.07 -18.47
CA ASP A 132 6.98 20.53 -19.12
C ASP A 132 6.85 19.03 -18.82
N LEU A 133 5.63 18.58 -18.55
CA LEU A 133 5.29 17.17 -18.45
C LEU A 133 4.65 16.74 -19.77
N THR A 134 5.15 15.65 -20.35
CA THR A 134 4.64 15.05 -21.58
C THR A 134 4.07 13.66 -21.29
N ILE A 135 3.05 13.28 -22.04
CA ILE A 135 2.41 11.95 -22.02
C ILE A 135 2.36 11.48 -23.47
N GLY A 136 3.12 10.43 -23.80
CA GLY A 136 3.19 9.94 -25.18
C GLY A 136 1.92 9.21 -25.64
N GLN A 137 1.34 8.38 -24.77
CA GLN A 137 0.06 7.71 -25.04
C GLN A 137 -0.86 7.80 -23.82
N GLN A 138 -2.15 7.98 -24.06
CA GLN A 138 -3.16 8.01 -23.02
C GLN A 138 -4.41 7.26 -23.46
N LYS A 139 -5.06 6.62 -22.49
CA LYS A 139 -6.42 6.07 -22.57
C LYS A 139 -7.07 6.39 -21.25
N LEU A 140 -8.16 7.14 -21.26
CA LEU A 140 -8.84 7.56 -20.03
C LEU A 140 -10.33 7.25 -20.17
N HIS A 141 -10.70 6.01 -19.90
CA HIS A 141 -12.09 5.60 -19.92
C HIS A 141 -12.58 5.30 -18.49
N ALA A 142 -13.74 5.83 -18.12
CA ALA A 142 -14.33 5.64 -16.80
C ALA A 142 -15.85 5.52 -16.89
N ARG A 143 -16.44 4.80 -15.95
CA ARG A 143 -17.89 4.75 -15.75
C ARG A 143 -18.23 5.24 -14.36
N TRP A 144 -19.09 6.24 -14.28
CA TRP A 144 -19.57 6.84 -13.05
C TRP A 144 -21.04 6.53 -12.81
N SER A 145 -21.47 6.53 -11.54
CA SER A 145 -22.87 6.56 -11.14
C SER A 145 -23.55 7.86 -11.61
N GLY A 146 -24.88 7.87 -11.67
CA GLY A 146 -25.63 9.00 -12.24
C GLY A 146 -25.48 10.32 -11.49
N ASP A 147 -25.18 10.24 -10.20
CA ASP A 147 -24.85 11.37 -9.34
C ASP A 147 -23.37 11.83 -9.46
N GLY A 148 -22.56 11.11 -10.25
CA GLY A 148 -21.14 11.35 -10.49
C GLY A 148 -20.24 11.05 -9.27
N TYR A 149 -20.75 10.36 -8.25
CA TYR A 149 -20.04 10.16 -6.98
C TYR A 149 -19.21 8.88 -6.91
N LEU A 150 -19.70 7.81 -7.54
CA LEU A 150 -19.10 6.49 -7.46
C LEU A 150 -18.48 6.14 -8.81
N LEU A 151 -17.17 5.86 -8.78
CA LEU A 151 -16.46 5.30 -9.90
C LEU A 151 -16.74 3.79 -9.95
N ASN A 152 -17.58 3.37 -10.89
CA ASN A 152 -18.02 1.99 -11.01
C ASN A 152 -17.03 1.12 -11.78
N ALA A 153 -16.42 1.68 -12.84
CA ALA A 153 -15.43 1.02 -13.67
C ALA A 153 -14.42 2.04 -14.21
N ALA A 154 -13.22 1.57 -14.54
CA ALA A 154 -12.19 2.41 -15.14
C ALA A 154 -11.23 1.56 -15.99
N ASP A 155 -10.74 2.13 -17.08
CA ASP A 155 -9.65 1.63 -17.89
C ASP A 155 -8.78 2.82 -18.27
N LEU A 156 -7.81 3.09 -17.39
CA LEU A 156 -6.88 4.19 -17.51
C LEU A 156 -5.50 3.64 -17.86
N SER A 157 -4.85 4.21 -18.87
CA SER A 157 -3.45 3.93 -19.15
C SER A 157 -2.72 5.16 -19.65
N LEU A 158 -1.53 5.40 -19.12
CA LEU A 158 -0.58 6.40 -19.59
C LEU A 158 0.71 5.69 -19.97
N ALA A 159 1.36 6.09 -21.06
CA ALA A 159 2.67 5.59 -21.43
C ALA A 159 3.60 6.73 -21.86
N ASN A 160 4.90 6.49 -21.66
CA ASN A 160 5.98 7.43 -21.98
C ASN A 160 5.76 8.80 -21.34
N VAL A 161 5.51 8.82 -20.02
CA VAL A 161 5.37 10.07 -19.26
C VAL A 161 6.77 10.57 -18.91
N ALA A 162 7.10 11.80 -19.29
CA ALA A 162 8.42 12.38 -19.07
C ALA A 162 8.33 13.85 -18.66
N PHE A 163 9.11 14.24 -17.66
CA PHE A 163 9.30 15.63 -17.26
C PHE A 163 10.58 16.20 -17.89
N HIS A 164 10.42 17.29 -18.63
CA HIS A 164 11.48 18.02 -19.31
C HIS A 164 11.76 19.33 -18.55
N PRO A 165 12.80 19.38 -17.69
CA PRO A 165 13.10 20.59 -16.92
C PRO A 165 13.67 21.71 -17.82
N THR A 166 13.41 22.97 -17.48
CA THR A 166 13.95 24.13 -18.22
C THR A 166 15.46 24.31 -18.04
N SER A 167 16.01 24.04 -16.86
CA SER A 167 17.47 23.91 -16.60
C SER A 167 17.74 23.43 -15.17
N GLY A 168 18.72 22.55 -14.97
CA GLY A 168 19.16 22.13 -13.62
C GLY A 168 18.09 21.42 -12.78
N GLY A 169 16.96 21.07 -13.38
CA GLY A 169 15.88 20.34 -12.73
C GLY A 169 16.17 18.85 -12.65
N GLY A 170 15.42 18.18 -11.78
CA GLY A 170 15.45 16.73 -11.65
C GLY A 170 14.79 16.06 -12.86
N LEU A 171 15.10 14.78 -13.05
CA LEU A 171 14.53 13.97 -14.12
C LEU A 171 13.43 13.09 -13.55
N PHE A 172 12.35 12.95 -14.31
CA PHE A 172 11.28 12.01 -14.03
C PHE A 172 10.83 11.38 -15.33
N ASN A 173 10.83 10.05 -15.35
CA ASN A 173 10.32 9.24 -16.45
C ASN A 173 9.47 8.10 -15.90
N LEU A 174 8.42 7.76 -16.62
CA LEU A 174 7.54 6.64 -16.34
C LEU A 174 7.14 5.99 -17.66
N ALA A 175 7.57 4.75 -17.87
CA ALA A 175 7.29 4.03 -19.11
C ALA A 175 5.80 3.72 -19.26
N SER A 176 5.15 3.26 -18.19
CA SER A 176 3.72 2.93 -18.21
C SER A 176 3.06 3.05 -16.85
N LEU A 177 1.82 3.53 -16.82
CA LEU A 177 0.87 3.42 -15.71
C LEU A 177 -0.43 2.88 -16.28
N ALA A 178 -1.01 1.85 -15.67
CA ALA A 178 -2.32 1.33 -16.03
C ALA A 178 -3.13 1.06 -14.77
N LEU A 179 -4.40 1.45 -14.79
CA LEU A 179 -5.38 1.13 -13.77
C LEU A 179 -6.64 0.61 -14.45
N LYS A 180 -7.05 -0.60 -14.08
CA LYS A 180 -8.28 -1.23 -14.54
C LYS A 180 -9.15 -1.55 -13.34
N LEU A 181 -10.39 -1.07 -13.34
CA LEU A 181 -11.45 -1.42 -12.39
C LEU A 181 -12.55 -2.13 -13.16
N GLU A 182 -12.74 -3.42 -12.89
CA GLU A 182 -13.72 -4.27 -13.58
C GLU A 182 -14.76 -4.76 -12.56
N PRO A 183 -15.91 -4.09 -12.43
CA PRO A 183 -16.98 -4.57 -11.57
C PRO A 183 -17.55 -5.86 -12.13
N ALA A 184 -17.59 -6.92 -11.31
CA ALA A 184 -18.43 -8.08 -11.57
C ALA A 184 -19.90 -7.77 -11.22
N ARG A 185 -20.11 -6.96 -10.17
CA ARG A 185 -21.43 -6.50 -9.74
C ARG A 185 -21.31 -5.19 -8.97
N VAL A 186 -22.28 -4.32 -9.17
CA VAL A 186 -22.54 -3.15 -8.31
C VAL A 186 -23.98 -3.24 -7.84
N THR A 187 -24.23 -3.19 -6.53
CA THR A 187 -25.57 -3.27 -5.95
C THR A 187 -25.69 -2.25 -4.82
N GLY A 188 -26.41 -1.15 -5.07
CA GLY A 188 -26.35 0.03 -4.21
C GLY A 188 -24.90 0.51 -4.09
N ASP A 189 -24.42 0.69 -2.87
CA ASP A 189 -23.06 1.15 -2.56
C ASP A 189 -22.03 0.00 -2.54
N ALA A 190 -22.48 -1.26 -2.68
CA ALA A 190 -21.61 -2.41 -2.63
C ALA A 190 -21.00 -2.73 -4.00
N TRP A 191 -19.67 -2.69 -4.08
CA TRP A 191 -18.88 -3.02 -5.25
C TRP A 191 -18.25 -4.41 -5.09
N THR A 192 -18.36 -5.23 -6.13
CA THR A 192 -17.68 -6.53 -6.22
C THR A 192 -16.98 -6.64 -7.55
N GLY A 193 -15.70 -6.97 -7.55
CA GLY A 193 -14.93 -7.04 -8.77
C GLY A 193 -13.42 -7.04 -8.56
N ILE A 194 -12.71 -6.90 -9.68
CA ILE A 194 -11.25 -6.93 -9.71
C ILE A 194 -10.73 -5.53 -10.01
N PHE A 195 -9.68 -5.14 -9.30
CA PHE A 195 -8.85 -4.01 -9.70
C PHE A 195 -7.43 -4.46 -10.05
N ASN A 196 -6.83 -3.81 -11.03
CA ASN A 196 -5.45 -4.03 -11.44
C ASN A 196 -4.77 -2.68 -11.60
N LEU A 197 -3.73 -2.41 -10.82
CA LEU A 197 -2.81 -1.31 -10.97
C LEU A 197 -1.46 -1.86 -11.44
N ALA A 198 -0.91 -1.31 -12.52
CA ALA A 198 0.41 -1.64 -13.03
C ALA A 198 1.20 -0.35 -13.27
N LEU A 199 2.45 -0.35 -12.83
CA LEU A 199 3.41 0.73 -13.01
C LEU A 199 4.71 0.11 -13.54
N GLY A 200 5.27 0.70 -14.59
CA GLY A 200 6.46 0.19 -15.27
C GLY A 200 7.46 1.30 -15.59
N GLY A 201 8.74 0.99 -15.44
CA GLY A 201 9.86 1.85 -15.84
C GLY A 201 9.85 3.23 -15.18
N LEU A 202 9.57 3.29 -13.88
CA LEU A 202 9.66 4.52 -13.12
C LEU A 202 11.12 4.83 -12.82
N ASN A 203 11.55 6.03 -13.19
CA ASN A 203 12.87 6.55 -12.87
C ASN A 203 12.74 8.01 -12.44
N PHE A 204 13.29 8.32 -11.27
CA PHE A 204 13.32 9.65 -10.70
C PHE A 204 14.74 9.96 -10.24
N GLN A 205 15.19 11.16 -10.54
CA GLN A 205 16.45 11.71 -10.08
C GLN A 205 16.23 13.15 -9.61
N ALA A 206 16.61 13.44 -8.38
CA ALA A 206 16.54 14.80 -7.85
C ALA A 206 17.49 15.75 -8.62
N PRO A 207 17.28 17.09 -8.57
CA PRO A 207 18.14 18.09 -9.23
C PRO A 207 19.64 17.89 -8.97
N THR A 208 20.01 17.55 -7.75
CA THR A 208 21.41 17.35 -7.33
C THR A 208 22.01 16.05 -7.85
N GLY A 209 21.18 15.14 -8.37
CA GLY A 209 21.57 13.79 -8.78
C GLY A 209 21.87 12.81 -7.64
N MET A 210 21.85 13.27 -6.38
CA MET A 210 22.18 12.43 -5.22
C MET A 210 21.05 11.48 -4.83
N GLU A 211 19.80 11.95 -4.87
CA GLU A 211 18.63 11.11 -4.63
C GLU A 211 18.12 10.52 -5.96
N LYS A 212 17.99 9.20 -5.99
CA LYS A 212 17.50 8.44 -7.14
C LYS A 212 16.48 7.41 -6.69
N ILE A 213 15.42 7.23 -7.46
CA ILE A 213 14.46 6.14 -7.28
C ILE A 213 14.23 5.51 -8.64
N ALA A 214 14.42 4.20 -8.75
CA ALA A 214 14.09 3.44 -9.94
C ALA A 214 13.24 2.22 -9.55
N LEU A 215 12.28 1.89 -10.41
CA LEU A 215 11.38 0.75 -10.25
C LEU A 215 11.03 0.24 -11.65
N GLN A 216 11.45 -0.99 -11.96
CA GLN A 216 11.18 -1.58 -13.27
C GLN A 216 9.72 -1.96 -13.43
N LYS A 217 9.14 -2.57 -12.41
CA LYS A 217 7.76 -3.07 -12.44
C LYS A 217 7.16 -3.08 -11.05
N LEU A 218 5.90 -2.66 -10.97
CA LEU A 218 5.00 -2.84 -9.85
C LEU A 218 3.64 -3.23 -10.40
N ARG A 219 3.07 -4.32 -9.91
CA ARG A 219 1.71 -4.74 -10.18
C ARG A 219 1.02 -5.00 -8.85
N LEU A 220 -0.14 -4.40 -8.70
CA LEU A 220 -1.06 -4.66 -7.60
C LEU A 220 -2.37 -5.12 -8.23
N ARG A 221 -2.79 -6.34 -7.92
CA ARG A 221 -4.12 -6.86 -8.27
C ARG A 221 -4.92 -6.98 -6.99
N GLY A 222 -6.18 -6.60 -7.02
CA GLY A 222 -7.09 -6.92 -5.93
C GLY A 222 -8.41 -7.44 -6.43
N ASP A 223 -9.06 -8.20 -5.57
CA ASP A 223 -10.38 -8.76 -5.75
C ASP A 223 -11.15 -8.49 -4.46
N ALA A 224 -12.25 -7.74 -4.55
CA ALA A 224 -13.05 -7.38 -3.40
C ALA A 224 -14.48 -7.85 -3.59
N ALA A 225 -15.07 -8.37 -2.51
CA ALA A 225 -16.48 -8.74 -2.46
C ALA A 225 -17.21 -7.82 -1.48
N GLY A 226 -18.28 -7.18 -1.96
CA GLY A 226 -19.13 -6.32 -1.14
C GLY A 226 -18.40 -5.11 -0.54
N LEU A 227 -17.45 -4.51 -1.26
CA LEU A 227 -16.77 -3.29 -0.84
C LEU A 227 -17.77 -2.13 -0.81
N ASP A 228 -18.03 -1.58 0.36
CA ASP A 228 -18.87 -0.39 0.54
C ASP A 228 -18.09 0.84 0.08
N LEU A 229 -18.43 1.37 -1.10
CA LEU A 229 -17.71 2.49 -1.71
C LEU A 229 -17.87 3.79 -0.91
N THR A 230 -19.00 3.97 -0.23
CA THR A 230 -19.27 5.16 0.60
C THR A 230 -18.37 5.14 1.83
N LYS A 231 -18.29 4.01 2.54
CA LYS A 231 -17.35 3.83 3.65
C LYS A 231 -15.91 3.90 3.19
N PHE A 232 -15.57 3.27 2.07
CA PHE A 232 -14.23 3.34 1.50
C PHE A 232 -13.83 4.80 1.22
N ALA A 233 -14.74 5.61 0.67
CA ALA A 233 -14.48 7.03 0.46
C ALA A 233 -14.21 7.76 1.79
N GLN A 234 -14.98 7.49 2.86
CA GLN A 234 -14.76 8.06 4.19
C GLN A 234 -13.40 7.66 4.78
N VAL A 235 -13.11 6.36 4.79
CA VAL A 235 -11.82 5.79 5.23
C VAL A 235 -10.66 6.42 4.46
N SER A 236 -10.81 6.55 3.14
CA SER A 236 -9.78 7.13 2.29
C SER A 236 -9.52 8.61 2.60
N ARG A 237 -10.54 9.37 3.02
CA ARG A 237 -10.35 10.78 3.45
C ARG A 237 -9.57 10.86 4.75
N VAL A 238 -9.95 10.07 5.76
CA VAL A 238 -9.22 10.00 7.04
C VAL A 238 -7.75 9.64 6.80
N TRP A 239 -7.53 8.61 5.98
CA TRP A 239 -6.19 8.15 5.63
C TRP A 239 -5.38 9.20 4.87
N ARG A 240 -6.01 9.95 3.95
CA ARG A 240 -5.36 11.06 3.24
C ARG A 240 -5.01 12.23 4.15
N GLY A 241 -5.85 12.57 5.14
CA GLY A 241 -5.60 13.61 6.14
C GLY A 241 -4.57 13.24 7.22
N GLY A 242 -3.73 12.24 6.96
CA GLY A 242 -2.66 11.80 7.86
C GLY A 242 -3.14 11.09 9.14
N SER A 243 -4.45 10.86 9.28
CA SER A 243 -5.03 10.18 10.43
C SER A 243 -5.29 8.70 10.14
N LEU A 244 -5.32 7.90 11.20
CA LEU A 244 -5.68 6.49 11.09
C LEU A 244 -7.20 6.33 11.18
N PRO A 245 -7.81 5.56 10.26
CA PRO A 245 -9.19 5.14 10.41
C PRO A 245 -9.38 4.36 11.72
N THR A 246 -10.48 4.63 12.44
CA THR A 246 -10.83 3.86 13.63
C THR A 246 -11.35 2.47 13.24
N ALA A 247 -11.35 1.54 14.20
CA ALA A 247 -11.93 0.20 14.03
C ALA A 247 -13.38 0.27 13.52
N ASP A 248 -14.18 1.18 14.08
CA ASP A 248 -15.59 1.38 13.70
C ASP A 248 -15.75 1.91 12.27
N GLN A 249 -14.84 2.79 11.83
CA GLN A 249 -14.83 3.31 10.44
C GLN A 249 -14.49 2.21 9.42
N MET A 250 -13.75 1.19 9.84
CA MET A 250 -13.37 0.05 9.00
C MET A 250 -14.39 -1.09 9.06
N GLU A 251 -15.37 -1.04 9.97
CA GLU A 251 -16.33 -2.12 10.16
C GLU A 251 -17.19 -2.34 8.92
N ARG A 252 -17.26 -3.59 8.45
CA ARG A 252 -18.01 -4.01 7.24
C ARG A 252 -17.63 -3.18 6.02
N LEU A 253 -16.37 -2.77 5.90
CA LEU A 253 -15.87 -2.10 4.70
C LEU A 253 -15.97 -3.01 3.47
N ALA A 254 -15.70 -4.30 3.64
CA ALA A 254 -15.87 -5.33 2.64
C ALA A 254 -16.26 -6.66 3.31
N THR A 255 -16.77 -7.61 2.54
CA THR A 255 -17.01 -8.99 3.00
C THR A 255 -15.76 -9.84 2.88
N ALA A 256 -15.03 -9.68 1.77
CA ALA A 256 -13.76 -10.34 1.51
C ALA A 256 -12.87 -9.42 0.67
N LEU A 257 -11.56 -9.59 0.84
CA LEU A 257 -10.53 -8.84 0.13
C LEU A 257 -9.35 -9.75 -0.16
N LYS A 258 -8.95 -9.86 -1.42
CA LYS A 258 -7.70 -10.49 -1.84
C LYS A 258 -6.84 -9.45 -2.54
N LEU A 259 -5.58 -9.34 -2.15
CA LEU A 259 -4.58 -8.44 -2.73
C LEU A 259 -3.36 -9.27 -3.15
N GLU A 260 -2.86 -9.04 -4.35
CA GLU A 260 -1.66 -9.64 -4.90
C GLU A 260 -0.70 -8.54 -5.32
N LEU A 261 0.54 -8.58 -4.80
CA LEU A 261 1.62 -7.65 -5.13
C LEU A 261 2.72 -8.37 -5.90
N ASP A 262 3.24 -7.75 -6.94
CA ASP A 262 4.44 -8.16 -7.68
C ASP A 262 5.28 -6.92 -7.99
N LEU A 263 6.52 -6.91 -7.54
CA LEU A 263 7.46 -5.79 -7.64
C LEU A 263 8.81 -6.32 -8.11
N ALA A 264 9.45 -5.59 -9.03
CA ALA A 264 10.76 -5.93 -9.55
C ALA A 264 11.64 -4.70 -9.80
N GLY A 265 12.95 -4.89 -9.59
CA GLY A 265 13.99 -3.94 -9.92
C GLY A 265 13.85 -2.61 -9.17
N TYR A 266 13.51 -2.65 -7.88
CA TYR A 266 13.48 -1.45 -7.05
C TYR A 266 14.89 -1.04 -6.64
N GLN A 267 15.20 0.24 -6.80
CA GLN A 267 16.44 0.84 -6.36
C GLN A 267 16.17 2.23 -5.80
N GLN A 268 16.79 2.55 -4.67
CA GLN A 268 16.74 3.86 -4.06
C GLN A 268 18.12 4.26 -3.57
N VAL A 269 18.52 5.48 -3.90
CA VAL A 269 19.68 6.15 -3.33
C VAL A 269 19.16 7.40 -2.62
N HIS A 270 19.49 7.55 -1.35
CA HIS A 270 19.15 8.71 -0.54
C HIS A 270 20.27 9.75 -0.56
N ASN A 271 19.94 11.00 -0.22
CA ASN A 271 20.92 12.09 -0.11
C ASN A 271 21.99 11.84 0.98
N ASP A 272 21.69 11.02 1.99
CA ASP A 272 22.62 10.61 3.04
C ASP A 272 23.53 9.42 2.61
N GLY A 273 23.48 9.03 1.35
CA GLY A 273 24.26 7.92 0.79
C GLY A 273 23.68 6.54 1.06
N ARG A 274 22.58 6.41 1.84
CA ARG A 274 21.91 5.11 2.02
C ARG A 274 21.39 4.59 0.70
N ARG A 275 21.53 3.28 0.50
CA ARG A 275 21.11 2.59 -0.72
C ARG A 275 20.22 1.42 -0.35
N THR A 276 19.12 1.27 -1.08
CA THR A 276 18.26 0.09 -1.01
C THR A 276 18.08 -0.44 -2.42
N LYS A 277 18.29 -1.73 -2.62
CA LYS A 277 17.99 -2.46 -3.85
C LYS A 277 17.12 -3.65 -3.49
N LEU A 278 16.16 -3.97 -4.35
CA LEU A 278 15.38 -5.19 -4.28
C LEU A 278 15.17 -5.72 -5.70
N ASP A 279 15.67 -6.93 -5.99
CA ASP A 279 15.56 -7.53 -7.31
C ASP A 279 14.12 -7.92 -7.63
N SER A 280 13.45 -8.62 -6.69
CA SER A 280 12.03 -8.95 -6.79
C SER A 280 11.38 -9.11 -5.42
N GLY A 281 10.09 -8.81 -5.35
CA GLY A 281 9.27 -9.00 -4.16
C GLY A 281 7.81 -9.14 -4.55
N GLY A 282 7.05 -9.93 -3.79
CA GLY A 282 5.64 -10.10 -4.06
C GLY A 282 4.96 -10.93 -3.01
N GLY A 283 3.64 -10.88 -3.00
CA GLY A 283 2.86 -11.57 -1.98
C GLY A 283 1.39 -11.57 -2.27
N THR A 284 0.65 -12.35 -1.49
CA THR A 284 -0.81 -12.39 -1.50
C THR A 284 -1.30 -12.16 -0.08
N LEU A 285 -2.27 -11.28 0.10
CA LEU A 285 -3.06 -11.14 1.32
C LEU A 285 -4.51 -11.45 0.98
N ALA A 286 -5.07 -12.50 1.54
CA ALA A 286 -6.49 -12.82 1.44
C ALA A 286 -7.15 -12.69 2.82
N LEU A 287 -8.28 -12.02 2.86
CA LEU A 287 -9.12 -11.80 4.02
C LEU A 287 -10.55 -12.20 3.66
N ASP A 288 -11.19 -12.99 4.51
CA ASP A 288 -12.58 -13.40 4.38
C ASP A 288 -13.35 -13.15 5.69
N GLY A 289 -14.68 -13.14 5.63
CA GLY A 289 -15.52 -12.95 6.82
C GLY A 289 -15.40 -11.57 7.47
N LEU A 290 -14.92 -10.56 6.74
CA LEU A 290 -14.67 -9.21 7.27
C LEU A 290 -15.93 -8.47 7.74
N SER A 291 -17.10 -8.88 7.26
CA SER A 291 -18.40 -8.36 7.68
C SER A 291 -19.03 -9.15 8.85
N GLY A 292 -18.41 -10.25 9.28
CA GLY A 292 -18.90 -11.11 10.36
C GLY A 292 -18.20 -10.87 11.70
N GLU A 293 -18.42 -11.77 12.66
CA GLU A 293 -17.74 -11.73 13.97
C GLU A 293 -16.28 -12.23 13.91
N ARG A 294 -15.94 -12.99 12.85
CA ARG A 294 -14.68 -13.71 12.71
C ARG A 294 -14.23 -13.65 11.27
N ALA A 295 -12.95 -13.34 11.08
CA ALA A 295 -12.28 -13.34 9.79
C ALA A 295 -11.28 -14.51 9.67
N GLY A 296 -11.07 -14.94 8.43
CA GLY A 296 -9.89 -15.67 7.99
C GLY A 296 -8.84 -14.73 7.41
N MET A 297 -7.56 -15.10 7.52
CA MET A 297 -6.45 -14.41 6.86
C MET A 297 -5.47 -15.43 6.28
N GLN A 298 -5.05 -15.21 5.04
CA GLN A 298 -3.89 -15.86 4.46
C GLN A 298 -2.92 -14.78 3.99
N LEU A 299 -1.65 -14.88 4.41
CA LEU A 299 -0.58 -13.98 3.98
C LEU A 299 0.57 -14.81 3.43
N ASP A 300 0.89 -14.62 2.16
CA ASP A 300 2.10 -15.13 1.52
C ASP A 300 2.97 -13.93 1.12
N TRP A 301 4.25 -13.96 1.47
CA TRP A 301 5.22 -12.93 1.12
C TRP A 301 6.55 -13.55 0.74
N ARG A 302 7.09 -13.16 -0.41
CA ARG A 302 8.40 -13.58 -0.88
C ARG A 302 9.18 -12.40 -1.43
N HIS A 303 10.48 -12.40 -1.22
CA HIS A 303 11.36 -11.45 -1.89
C HIS A 303 12.77 -12.02 -2.07
N ALA A 304 13.51 -11.44 -3.01
CA ALA A 304 14.88 -11.82 -3.33
C ALA A 304 15.72 -10.59 -3.72
N GLY A 305 17.02 -10.67 -3.45
CA GLY A 305 17.99 -9.63 -3.79
C GLY A 305 17.80 -8.33 -3.02
N LEU A 306 17.29 -8.39 -1.79
CA LEU A 306 17.26 -7.22 -0.91
C LEU A 306 18.70 -6.89 -0.46
N ASP A 307 19.19 -5.70 -0.83
CA ASP A 307 20.48 -5.17 -0.40
C ASP A 307 20.24 -3.77 0.18
N ARG A 308 20.56 -3.59 1.46
CA ARG A 308 20.46 -2.30 2.15
C ARG A 308 21.82 -1.93 2.70
N ARG A 309 22.26 -0.71 2.39
CA ARG A 309 23.55 -0.16 2.83
C ARG A 309 23.35 1.23 3.42
N GLY A 310 24.05 1.52 4.50
CA GLY A 310 23.97 2.78 5.25
C GLY A 310 24.87 2.76 6.47
N ALA A 311 25.11 3.93 7.08
CA ALA A 311 25.93 4.02 8.29
C ALA A 311 25.31 3.29 9.50
N ASP A 312 23.99 3.12 9.49
CA ASP A 312 23.15 2.54 10.54
C ASP A 312 22.67 1.11 10.23
N ILE A 313 23.10 0.53 9.11
CA ILE A 313 22.63 -0.77 8.62
C ILE A 313 23.83 -1.69 8.44
N ASP A 314 23.85 -2.78 9.21
CA ASP A 314 24.76 -3.90 8.94
C ASP A 314 24.15 -4.79 7.83
N PRO A 315 24.74 -4.84 6.62
CA PRO A 315 24.22 -5.66 5.53
C PRO A 315 24.19 -7.16 5.86
N ALA A 316 25.00 -7.63 6.80
CA ALA A 316 25.01 -9.04 7.22
C ALA A 316 23.72 -9.43 7.97
N LEU A 317 23.01 -8.47 8.54
CA LEU A 317 21.76 -8.68 9.29
C LEU A 317 20.51 -8.52 8.43
N VAL A 318 20.65 -8.06 7.19
CA VAL A 318 19.52 -7.85 6.28
C VAL A 318 19.24 -9.15 5.55
N PRO A 319 18.03 -9.74 5.66
CA PRO A 319 17.67 -10.90 4.87
C PRO A 319 17.68 -10.50 3.39
N ALA A 320 18.59 -11.08 2.60
CA ALA A 320 18.63 -10.91 1.16
C ALA A 320 17.41 -11.53 0.47
N SER A 321 16.85 -12.58 1.06
CA SER A 321 15.59 -13.20 0.64
C SER A 321 14.73 -13.58 1.83
N ALA A 322 13.40 -13.56 1.63
CA ALA A 322 12.44 -14.14 2.54
C ALA A 322 11.36 -14.91 1.78
N ASP A 323 10.79 -15.93 2.43
CA ASP A 323 9.55 -16.64 2.06
C ASP A 323 8.75 -16.89 3.34
N ILE A 324 7.60 -16.24 3.46
CA ILE A 324 6.76 -16.21 4.65
C ILE A 324 5.34 -16.59 4.22
N SER A 325 4.75 -17.59 4.87
CA SER A 325 3.36 -18.01 4.68
C SER A 325 2.69 -18.13 6.04
N LEU A 326 1.64 -17.35 6.25
CA LEU A 326 0.87 -17.30 7.49
C LEU A 326 -0.61 -17.56 7.20
N ASN A 327 -1.26 -18.29 8.09
CA ASN A 327 -2.70 -18.52 8.06
C ASN A 327 -3.31 -18.22 9.43
N GLY A 328 -4.30 -17.35 9.48
CA GLY A 328 -5.04 -17.00 10.68
C GLY A 328 -6.51 -17.37 10.55
N SER A 329 -7.07 -17.92 11.64
CA SER A 329 -8.51 -18.22 11.72
C SER A 329 -9.13 -17.64 12.98
N ARG A 330 -10.42 -17.33 12.88
CA ARG A 330 -11.20 -16.70 13.96
C ARG A 330 -10.58 -15.38 14.42
N LEU A 331 -10.07 -14.59 13.47
CA LEU A 331 -9.46 -13.29 13.75
C LEU A 331 -10.55 -12.24 14.00
N PRO A 332 -10.33 -11.28 14.93
CA PRO A 332 -11.24 -10.15 15.10
C PRO A 332 -11.08 -9.16 13.93
N PRO A 333 -12.10 -8.96 13.06
CA PRO A 333 -11.92 -8.24 11.80
C PRO A 333 -11.51 -6.77 11.97
N ALA A 334 -12.16 -6.03 12.87
CA ALA A 334 -11.92 -4.60 13.02
C ALA A 334 -10.51 -4.27 13.54
N PRO A 335 -9.99 -4.92 14.62
CA PRO A 335 -8.58 -4.78 15.03
C PRO A 335 -7.58 -5.21 13.95
N LEU A 336 -7.91 -6.24 13.15
CA LEU A 336 -7.05 -6.69 12.06
C LEU A 336 -6.93 -5.62 10.97
N LEU A 337 -8.05 -5.06 10.51
CA LEU A 337 -8.06 -3.98 9.53
C LEU A 337 -7.35 -2.71 10.04
N ALA A 338 -7.54 -2.37 11.32
CA ALA A 338 -6.85 -1.25 11.96
C ALA A 338 -5.32 -1.45 11.99
N LEU A 339 -4.84 -2.66 12.29
CA LEU A 339 -3.42 -2.98 12.21
C LEU A 339 -2.88 -2.78 10.78
N LEU A 340 -3.56 -3.33 9.78
CA LEU A 340 -3.15 -3.21 8.38
C LEU A 340 -3.10 -1.74 7.93
N ALA A 341 -4.12 -0.95 8.28
CA ALA A 341 -4.13 0.49 8.02
C ALA A 341 -2.97 1.22 8.72
N THR A 342 -2.65 0.83 9.96
CA THR A 342 -1.52 1.40 10.73
C THR A 342 -0.18 1.16 10.07
N TYR A 343 0.07 -0.05 9.57
CA TYR A 343 1.33 -0.35 8.87
C TYR A 343 1.42 0.34 7.51
N ALA A 344 0.28 0.59 6.87
CA ALA A 344 0.22 1.25 5.56
C ALA A 344 0.40 2.78 5.65
N SER A 345 0.04 3.41 6.78
CA SER A 345 0.08 4.87 6.91
C SER A 345 1.24 5.41 7.76
N ASP A 346 1.65 4.67 8.79
CA ASP A 346 2.57 5.15 9.81
C ASP A 346 3.84 4.29 9.81
N THR A 347 4.99 4.93 9.98
CA THR A 347 6.31 4.28 10.05
C THR A 347 6.92 4.28 11.44
N SER A 348 6.29 5.00 12.39
CA SER A 348 6.72 5.10 13.78
C SER A 348 6.29 3.89 14.59
N ASP A 349 7.10 3.55 15.61
CA ASP A 349 6.91 2.33 16.38
C ASP A 349 5.73 2.41 17.37
N GLY A 350 5.40 3.60 17.88
CA GLY A 350 4.40 3.80 18.92
C GLY A 350 2.98 3.35 18.50
N PRO A 351 2.39 3.96 17.47
CA PRO A 351 1.08 3.57 16.93
C PRO A 351 1.04 2.11 16.47
N ARG A 352 2.12 1.64 15.82
CA ARG A 352 2.26 0.23 15.41
C ARG A 352 2.25 -0.72 16.61
N LYS A 353 2.91 -0.35 17.71
CA LYS A 353 2.91 -1.13 18.96
C LYS A 353 1.50 -1.16 19.58
N ALA A 354 0.84 -0.01 19.70
CA ALA A 354 -0.52 0.06 20.23
C ALA A 354 -1.51 -0.80 19.43
N ALA A 355 -1.49 -0.69 18.09
CA ALA A 355 -2.34 -1.51 17.23
C ALA A 355 -2.05 -3.02 17.37
N ARG A 356 -0.78 -3.42 17.53
CA ARG A 356 -0.42 -4.83 17.80
C ARG A 356 -0.96 -5.32 19.14
N GLU A 357 -0.85 -4.52 20.20
CA GLU A 357 -1.35 -4.86 21.54
C GLU A 357 -2.89 -5.00 21.55
N GLN A 358 -3.58 -4.10 20.85
CA GLN A 358 -5.03 -4.18 20.66
C GLN A 358 -5.44 -5.45 19.90
N LEU A 359 -4.79 -5.75 18.78
CA LEU A 359 -5.05 -6.99 18.04
C LEU A 359 -4.76 -8.22 18.91
N PHE A 360 -3.64 -8.24 19.63
CA PHE A 360 -3.27 -9.36 20.50
C PHE A 360 -4.32 -9.64 21.56
N THR A 361 -4.81 -8.60 22.24
CA THR A 361 -5.88 -8.70 23.24
C THR A 361 -7.17 -9.21 22.61
N ALA A 362 -7.55 -8.67 21.44
CA ALA A 362 -8.73 -9.09 20.73
C ALA A 362 -8.65 -10.56 20.26
N MET A 363 -7.48 -11.03 19.84
CA MET A 363 -7.25 -12.42 19.46
C MET A 363 -7.38 -13.38 20.65
N GLN A 364 -6.92 -13.00 21.85
CA GLN A 364 -7.11 -13.78 23.08
C GLN A 364 -8.60 -13.99 23.39
N THR A 365 -9.38 -12.92 23.29
CA THR A 365 -10.82 -12.94 23.53
C THR A 365 -11.54 -13.78 22.47
N ALA A 366 -11.15 -13.66 21.20
CA ALA A 366 -11.76 -14.41 20.09
C ALA A 366 -11.40 -15.91 20.08
N GLY A 367 -10.33 -16.30 20.78
CA GLY A 367 -9.76 -17.64 20.71
C GLY A 367 -9.16 -17.91 19.32
N SER A 368 -8.46 -16.93 18.76
CA SER A 368 -7.89 -16.99 17.40
C SER A 368 -6.80 -18.05 17.30
N ASN A 369 -6.60 -18.60 16.09
CA ASN A 369 -5.45 -19.44 15.78
C ASN A 369 -4.59 -18.76 14.71
N LEU A 370 -3.28 -18.93 14.81
CA LEU A 370 -2.29 -18.47 13.85
C LEU A 370 -1.32 -19.60 13.56
N ASN A 371 -1.21 -19.97 12.29
CA ASN A 371 -0.22 -20.90 11.77
C ASN A 371 0.84 -20.13 10.98
N ILE A 372 2.10 -20.48 11.22
CA ILE A 372 3.23 -20.13 10.38
C ILE A 372 3.46 -21.38 9.53
N ASP A 373 2.89 -21.41 8.34
CA ASP A 373 3.02 -22.56 7.43
C ASP A 373 4.43 -22.61 6.85
N ARG A 374 5.04 -21.44 6.64
CA ARG A 374 6.42 -21.31 6.20
C ARG A 374 7.06 -20.04 6.71
N LEU A 375 8.26 -20.18 7.22
CA LEU A 375 9.20 -19.09 7.45
C LEU A 375 10.54 -19.51 6.83
N SER A 376 11.10 -18.68 5.96
CA SER A 376 12.47 -18.81 5.48
C SER A 376 13.04 -17.41 5.30
N LEU A 377 14.10 -17.10 6.03
CA LEU A 377 14.83 -15.84 5.95
C LEU A 377 16.29 -16.21 5.65
N LYS A 378 16.88 -15.61 4.63
CA LYS A 378 18.30 -15.85 4.30
C LYS A 378 19.02 -14.52 4.15
N SER A 379 20.07 -14.33 4.95
CA SER A 379 21.06 -13.27 4.79
C SER A 379 22.36 -13.88 4.21
N PRO A 380 23.40 -13.07 3.93
CA PRO A 380 24.70 -13.60 3.52
C PRO A 380 25.36 -14.51 4.56
N GLN A 381 25.07 -14.30 5.86
CA GLN A 381 25.74 -15.01 6.95
C GLN A 381 24.85 -16.07 7.61
N THR A 382 23.54 -15.94 7.53
CA THR A 382 22.59 -16.82 8.23
C THR A 382 21.40 -17.21 7.38
N ALA A 383 20.85 -18.37 7.68
CA ALA A 383 19.50 -18.71 7.27
C ALA A 383 18.69 -19.16 8.49
N VAL A 384 17.44 -18.72 8.56
CA VAL A 384 16.45 -19.16 9.53
C VAL A 384 15.29 -19.74 8.75
N SER A 385 14.82 -20.93 9.13
CA SER A 385 13.60 -21.50 8.58
C SER A 385 12.76 -22.12 9.67
N GLY A 386 11.45 -22.26 9.43
CA GLY A 386 10.60 -22.94 10.38
C GLY A 386 9.12 -22.86 10.07
N ASN A 387 8.34 -23.41 10.99
CA ASN A 387 6.89 -23.37 11.01
C ASN A 387 6.39 -23.35 12.46
N GLY A 388 5.09 -23.16 12.66
CA GLY A 388 4.51 -23.19 13.99
C GLY A 388 3.00 -23.02 13.98
N ALA A 389 2.38 -23.33 15.11
CA ALA A 389 0.95 -23.19 15.33
C ALA A 389 0.71 -22.62 16.71
N PHE A 390 -0.08 -21.56 16.78
CA PHE A 390 -0.36 -20.81 17.99
C PHE A 390 -1.86 -20.60 18.15
N LYS A 391 -2.33 -20.75 19.39
CA LYS A 391 -3.70 -20.48 19.80
C LYS A 391 -3.70 -19.42 20.89
N PHE A 392 -4.41 -18.33 20.62
CA PHE A 392 -4.59 -17.24 21.58
C PHE A 392 -5.71 -17.59 22.55
N ALA A 393 -5.47 -17.37 23.84
CA ALA A 393 -6.41 -17.70 24.90
C ALA A 393 -6.15 -16.85 26.13
N SER A 394 -7.20 -16.22 26.67
CA SER A 394 -7.11 -15.41 27.90
C SER A 394 -6.81 -16.22 29.16
N GLN A 395 -7.04 -17.54 29.15
CA GLN A 395 -6.73 -18.41 30.30
C GLN A 395 -5.23 -18.68 30.46
N ASN A 396 -4.42 -18.46 29.42
CA ASN A 396 -2.98 -18.65 29.49
C ASN A 396 -2.32 -17.37 30.04
N PRO A 397 -1.41 -17.44 31.03
CA PRO A 397 -0.73 -16.24 31.57
C PRO A 397 0.06 -15.42 30.55
N ARG A 398 0.49 -16.02 29.43
CA ARG A 398 1.16 -15.37 28.30
C ARG A 398 0.19 -14.97 27.18
N GLY A 399 -1.09 -15.31 27.30
CA GLY A 399 -2.12 -15.03 26.31
C GLY A 399 -2.14 -15.96 25.11
N LEU A 400 -1.23 -16.94 25.04
CA LEU A 400 -1.17 -17.88 23.94
C LEU A 400 -0.52 -19.20 24.34
N THR A 401 -0.88 -20.26 23.62
CA THR A 401 -0.26 -21.58 23.65
C THR A 401 0.16 -21.95 22.25
N GLY A 402 1.11 -22.86 22.09
CA GLY A 402 1.51 -23.30 20.76
C GLY A 402 2.86 -23.96 20.72
N GLN A 403 3.29 -24.26 19.50
CA GLN A 403 4.59 -24.82 19.23
C GLN A 403 5.17 -24.27 17.94
N ALA A 404 6.49 -24.23 17.84
CA ALA A 404 7.20 -23.89 16.62
C ALA A 404 8.48 -24.73 16.49
N ASP A 405 8.74 -25.20 15.27
CA ASP A 405 10.02 -25.80 14.88
C ASP A 405 10.79 -24.76 14.08
N LEU A 406 11.97 -24.38 14.57
CA LEU A 406 12.89 -23.47 13.89
C LEU A 406 14.22 -24.17 13.64
N SER A 407 14.87 -23.83 12.53
CA SER A 407 16.24 -24.23 12.21
C SER A 407 17.02 -22.98 11.84
N MET A 408 18.21 -22.83 12.39
CA MET A 408 19.11 -21.72 12.10
C MET A 408 20.48 -22.24 11.67
N SER A 409 20.99 -21.76 10.55
CA SER A 409 22.36 -22.04 10.09
C SER A 409 23.21 -20.78 10.06
N GLY A 410 24.53 -20.95 10.20
CA GLY A 410 25.49 -19.85 10.16
C GLY A 410 25.49 -18.93 11.37
N ILE A 411 24.93 -19.36 12.52
CA ILE A 411 24.93 -18.56 13.75
C ILE A 411 26.33 -18.14 14.19
N ASP A 412 27.35 -18.98 13.97
CA ASP A 412 28.76 -18.64 14.24
C ASP A 412 29.23 -17.46 13.40
N ARG A 413 28.89 -17.45 12.11
CA ARG A 413 29.23 -16.35 11.18
C ARG A 413 28.53 -15.07 11.57
N LEU A 414 27.28 -15.16 12.03
CA LEU A 414 26.53 -14.01 12.55
C LEU A 414 27.20 -13.42 13.79
N ILE A 415 27.56 -14.28 14.75
CA ILE A 415 28.23 -13.86 15.97
C ILE A 415 29.55 -13.18 15.63
N ALA A 416 30.36 -13.77 14.76
CA ALA A 416 31.61 -13.18 14.31
C ALA A 416 31.40 -11.82 13.62
N ALA A 417 30.40 -11.69 12.74
CA ALA A 417 30.07 -10.43 12.08
C ALA A 417 29.64 -9.34 13.08
N ILE A 418 28.78 -9.68 14.05
CA ILE A 418 28.36 -8.76 15.10
C ILE A 418 29.55 -8.36 15.96
N GLN A 419 30.41 -9.29 16.38
CA GLN A 419 31.62 -8.97 17.15
C GLN A 419 32.56 -8.04 16.39
N ALA A 420 32.72 -8.23 15.07
CA ALA A 420 33.54 -7.37 14.22
C ALA A 420 32.99 -5.93 14.11
N SER A 421 31.68 -5.72 14.29
CA SER A 421 31.08 -4.38 14.34
C SER A 421 31.44 -3.58 15.60
N GLY A 422 31.86 -4.26 16.67
CA GLY A 422 32.35 -3.65 17.91
C GLY A 422 31.29 -2.99 18.79
N GLY A 423 31.71 -2.57 19.98
CA GLY A 423 30.87 -1.85 20.95
C GLY A 423 30.06 -2.73 21.91
N ALA A 424 29.57 -2.13 23.01
CA ALA A 424 28.88 -2.84 24.08
C ALA A 424 27.58 -3.55 23.63
N LYS A 425 26.83 -2.91 22.72
CA LYS A 425 25.60 -3.50 22.16
C LYS A 425 25.88 -4.75 21.33
N ALA A 426 26.96 -4.74 20.55
CA ALA A 426 27.38 -5.89 19.77
C ALA A 426 27.82 -7.04 20.68
N ALA A 427 28.60 -6.76 21.72
CA ALA A 427 29.00 -7.77 22.70
C ALA A 427 27.79 -8.42 23.39
N GLY A 428 26.83 -7.62 23.87
CA GLY A 428 25.60 -8.13 24.47
C GLY A 428 24.76 -8.98 23.51
N THR A 429 24.67 -8.56 22.24
CA THR A 429 23.95 -9.32 21.21
C THR A 429 24.66 -10.64 20.90
N ALA A 430 25.99 -10.64 20.82
CA ALA A 430 26.78 -11.85 20.62
C ALA A 430 26.61 -12.85 21.77
N ILE A 431 26.62 -12.39 23.03
CA ILE A 431 26.36 -13.25 24.20
C ILE A 431 24.97 -13.89 24.11
N ALA A 432 23.94 -13.11 23.75
CA ALA A 432 22.59 -13.65 23.57
C ALA A 432 22.54 -14.72 22.46
N LEU A 433 23.27 -14.52 21.36
CA LEU A 433 23.35 -15.50 20.27
C LEU A 433 24.12 -16.76 20.66
N TYR A 434 25.20 -16.67 21.45
CA TYR A 434 25.86 -17.85 22.00
C TYR A 434 24.93 -18.66 22.91
N ALA A 435 24.13 -17.97 23.74
CA ALA A 435 23.14 -18.64 24.58
C ALA A 435 22.08 -19.35 23.73
N VAL A 436 21.56 -18.70 22.68
CA VAL A 436 20.64 -19.34 21.72
C VAL A 436 21.31 -20.55 21.07
N GLN A 437 22.53 -20.41 20.55
CA GLN A 437 23.29 -21.50 19.94
C GLN A 437 23.40 -22.73 20.86
N GLY A 438 23.78 -22.52 22.12
CA GLY A 438 23.96 -23.60 23.09
C GLY A 438 22.66 -24.32 23.47
N LEU A 439 21.51 -23.68 23.26
CA LEU A 439 20.20 -24.30 23.48
C LEU A 439 19.71 -25.08 22.26
N GLY A 440 20.30 -24.86 21.08
CA GLY A 440 19.93 -25.53 19.84
C GLY A 440 20.50 -26.95 19.78
N GLN A 441 19.74 -27.87 19.16
CA GLN A 441 20.27 -29.20 18.84
C GLN A 441 21.07 -29.11 17.54
N PRO A 442 22.39 -29.40 17.56
CA PRO A 442 23.20 -29.33 16.35
C PRO A 442 22.74 -30.41 15.35
N GLU A 443 22.61 -30.03 14.09
CA GLU A 443 22.23 -30.88 12.98
C GLU A 443 23.18 -30.61 11.80
N GLN A 444 23.74 -31.67 11.22
CA GLN A 444 24.62 -31.53 10.06
C GLN A 444 23.75 -31.43 8.80
N GLY A 445 23.61 -30.22 8.26
CA GLY A 445 22.89 -29.97 7.01
C GLY A 445 23.81 -29.87 5.78
N ALA A 446 23.20 -29.76 4.60
CA ALA A 446 23.92 -29.55 3.34
C ALA A 446 24.72 -28.22 3.32
N ASP A 447 24.22 -27.20 4.02
CA ASP A 447 24.82 -25.86 4.11
C ASP A 447 25.78 -25.71 5.32
N GLY A 448 26.14 -26.83 5.96
CA GLY A 448 26.97 -26.88 7.16
C GLY A 448 26.15 -27.12 8.44
N LEU A 449 26.72 -26.74 9.58
CA LEU A 449 26.10 -26.92 10.89
C LEU A 449 24.87 -26.01 11.04
N SER A 450 23.70 -26.63 11.24
CA SER A 450 22.47 -25.96 11.66
C SER A 450 22.16 -26.30 13.11
N HIS A 451 21.32 -25.48 13.74
CA HIS A 451 20.82 -25.68 15.09
C HIS A 451 19.30 -25.70 15.03
N ARG A 452 18.70 -26.78 15.53
CA ARG A 452 17.24 -26.96 15.59
C ARG A 452 16.70 -26.53 16.96
N TYR A 453 15.53 -25.90 16.93
CA TYR A 453 14.83 -25.34 18.08
C TYR A 453 13.36 -25.74 18.05
N GLN A 454 12.93 -26.47 19.08
CA GLN A 454 11.54 -26.82 19.33
C GLN A 454 11.01 -25.97 20.46
N LEU A 455 10.25 -24.93 20.11
CA LEU A 455 9.60 -24.05 21.05
C LEU A 455 8.23 -24.63 21.42
N HIS A 456 7.92 -24.75 22.70
CA HIS A 456 6.56 -25.03 23.19
C HIS A 456 6.14 -24.01 24.23
N ILE A 457 4.94 -23.47 24.09
CA ILE A 457 4.31 -22.59 25.07
C ILE A 457 3.12 -23.36 25.65
N LEU A 458 3.31 -23.82 26.89
CA LEU A 458 2.38 -24.70 27.58
C LEU A 458 1.16 -23.92 28.12
N PRO A 459 0.03 -24.61 28.42
CA PRO A 459 -1.17 -23.97 28.97
C PRO A 459 -0.95 -23.19 30.27
N ASP A 460 0.05 -23.57 31.06
CA ASP A 460 0.45 -22.91 32.31
C ASP A 460 1.35 -21.67 32.09
N GLY A 461 1.70 -21.36 30.84
CA GLY A 461 2.55 -20.21 30.49
C GLY A 461 4.06 -20.49 30.56
N ARG A 462 4.48 -21.73 30.86
CA ARG A 462 5.88 -22.14 30.72
C ARG A 462 6.30 -22.19 29.26
N ILE A 463 7.55 -21.81 29.02
CA ILE A 463 8.17 -21.79 27.70
C ILE A 463 9.26 -22.84 27.71
N MET A 464 9.09 -23.89 26.90
CA MET A 464 10.06 -24.95 26.73
C MET A 464 10.82 -24.74 25.43
N LEU A 465 12.14 -24.92 25.45
CA LEU A 465 12.98 -24.93 24.26
C LEU A 465 13.78 -26.24 24.23
N ASN A 466 13.54 -27.08 23.22
CA ASN A 466 14.14 -28.41 23.13
C ASN A 466 13.94 -29.24 24.42
N GLY A 467 12.77 -29.11 25.05
CA GLY A 467 12.41 -29.78 26.31
C GLY A 467 12.93 -29.11 27.59
N ASN A 468 13.70 -28.02 27.50
CA ASN A 468 14.23 -27.29 28.66
C ASN A 468 13.36 -26.07 29.01
N ASP A 469 13.08 -25.85 30.29
CA ASP A 469 12.33 -24.67 30.75
C ASP A 469 13.20 -23.41 30.68
N MET A 470 12.80 -22.47 29.81
CA MET A 470 13.54 -21.24 29.55
C MET A 470 13.58 -20.28 30.74
N GLN A 471 12.65 -20.40 31.70
CA GLN A 471 12.67 -19.54 32.89
C GLN A 471 13.90 -19.84 33.77
N ASN A 472 14.32 -21.11 33.81
CA ASN A 472 15.52 -21.53 34.52
C ASN A 472 16.81 -21.03 33.83
N VAL A 473 16.78 -20.94 32.50
CA VAL A 473 17.93 -20.46 31.70
C VAL A 473 18.10 -18.95 31.81
N ALA A 474 17.01 -18.18 31.76
CA ALA A 474 17.09 -16.71 31.87
C ALA A 474 17.70 -16.26 33.22
N GLY A 475 17.38 -16.95 34.31
CA GLY A 475 17.96 -16.68 35.63
C GLY A 475 19.47 -16.94 35.73
N LEU A 476 20.05 -17.72 34.81
CA LEU A 476 21.50 -17.95 34.71
C LEU A 476 22.22 -16.85 33.93
N LEU A 477 21.54 -16.14 33.03
CA LEU A 477 22.12 -15.06 32.21
C LEU A 477 22.11 -13.69 32.90
N THR A 478 21.30 -13.53 33.95
CA THR A 478 21.17 -12.27 34.70
C THR A 478 21.94 -12.27 36.02
N ARG A 479 22.64 -13.36 36.34
CA ARG A 479 23.57 -13.46 37.48
C ARG A 479 24.99 -13.26 36.97
#